data_AF-A0A2V7R2E7-F1
#
_entry.id   AF-A0A2V7R2E7-F1
#
_cell.length_a   1.000
_cell.length_b   1.000
_cell.length_c   1.000
_cell.angle_alpha   90.00
_cell.angle_beta   90.00
_cell.angle_gamma   90.00
#
_symmetry.space_group_name_H-M   'P 1'
#
loop_
_entity.id
_entity.type
_entity.pdbx_description
1 polymer ?
#
loop_
_entity_poly.entity_id
_entity_poly.type
_entity_poly.pdbx_seq_one_letter_code
_entity_poly.pdbx_strand_id
1 'polypeptide(L)'
;MRPQTRWLTLSACGAVLLCGGAVRVVAQEAHVDRLTGRAAAGKPLYTRYCAGCHGDEGDSRGENTQWIDPKPRDFTLATFKCRSTPSGTLPTDQDLYNSVTRGFVTTNMPPWVALTPHNRIDLVAYIKTFSARWSTAKPGTPIAIPPEPAPTVQGILHGRELFQRLECWKCHGAAGHGDGPSAKTLTDNKDDPIRPYDFQTGTRFMCGTTNQDLYRIFMTGLDGSPMPSFADQLQPAQAWDLVHFLRTLQPLKTPEATIWRAWFTTHGRELKPIGQEGGGQ
;
A
#
# COMPACT_ATOMS: atom_id res chain seq x y z
N MET A 1 -68.81 25.85 62.19
CA MET A 1 -67.71 26.60 61.54
C MET A 1 -66.64 25.60 61.11
N ARG A 2 -66.43 25.42 59.80
CA ARG A 2 -65.38 24.57 59.22
C ARG A 2 -64.09 25.38 59.08
N PRO A 3 -62.91 24.78 59.28
CA PRO A 3 -61.73 25.15 58.52
C PRO A 3 -61.35 24.03 57.55
N GLN A 4 -61.31 24.38 56.27
CA GLN A 4 -60.79 23.55 55.20
C GLN A 4 -59.26 23.59 55.22
N THR A 5 -58.59 22.45 55.36
CA THR A 5 -57.15 22.34 55.13
C THR A 5 -56.92 21.90 53.68
N ARG A 6 -56.46 22.85 52.85
CA ARG A 6 -56.04 22.62 51.47
C ARG A 6 -54.70 21.88 51.44
N TRP A 7 -54.65 20.79 50.71
CA TRP A 7 -53.40 20.09 50.38
C TRP A 7 -52.82 20.72 49.11
N LEU A 8 -51.66 21.35 49.23
CA LEU A 8 -50.86 21.85 48.12
C LEU A 8 -49.88 20.76 47.69
N THR A 9 -50.16 20.07 46.60
CA THR A 9 -49.18 19.22 45.91
C THR A 9 -48.26 20.12 45.10
N LEU A 10 -47.02 20.32 45.57
CA LEU A 10 -45.95 20.90 44.75
C LEU A 10 -45.51 19.87 43.70
N SER A 11 -45.87 20.13 42.44
CA SER A 11 -45.31 19.41 41.30
C SER A 11 -43.92 19.99 41.00
N ALA A 12 -42.87 19.28 41.42
CA ALA A 12 -41.50 19.64 41.08
C ALA A 12 -41.19 19.17 39.66
N CYS A 13 -41.34 20.07 38.67
CA CYS A 13 -40.74 19.91 37.35
C CYS A 13 -39.21 20.00 37.50
N GLY A 14 -38.56 18.85 37.75
CA GLY A 14 -37.11 18.73 37.64
C GLY A 14 -36.70 18.86 36.17
N ALA A 15 -36.19 20.03 35.79
CA ALA A 15 -35.52 20.22 34.51
C ALA A 15 -34.26 19.35 34.48
N VAL A 16 -34.33 18.24 33.72
CA VAL A 16 -33.14 17.45 33.37
C VAL A 16 -32.31 18.29 32.41
N LEU A 17 -31.31 18.98 32.96
CA LEU A 17 -30.23 19.58 32.19
C LEU A 17 -29.43 18.44 31.56
N LEU A 18 -29.79 18.08 30.32
CA LEU A 18 -28.93 17.30 29.44
C LEU A 18 -27.70 18.17 29.13
N CYS A 19 -26.65 18.04 29.94
CA CYS A 19 -25.31 18.45 29.55
C CYS A 19 -24.92 17.61 28.33
N GLY A 20 -25.23 18.11 27.13
CA GLY A 20 -24.74 17.58 25.87
C GLY A 20 -23.22 17.62 25.91
N GLY A 21 -22.60 16.47 26.16
CA GLY A 21 -21.17 16.31 25.99
C GLY A 21 -20.85 16.63 24.54
N ALA A 22 -20.25 17.80 24.30
CA ALA A 22 -19.70 18.11 23.00
C ALA A 22 -18.64 17.06 22.70
N VAL A 23 -18.98 16.07 21.88
CA VAL A 23 -18.01 15.18 21.26
C VAL A 23 -17.07 16.11 20.50
N ARG A 24 -15.87 16.32 21.03
CA ARG A 24 -14.82 17.02 20.29
C ARG A 24 -14.54 16.15 19.07
N VAL A 25 -15.09 16.55 17.93
CA VAL A 25 -14.65 16.05 16.63
C VAL A 25 -13.22 16.54 16.51
N VAL A 26 -12.27 15.71 16.90
CA VAL A 26 -10.86 15.97 16.65
C VAL A 26 -10.74 16.06 15.14
N ALA A 27 -10.44 17.25 14.63
CA ALA A 27 -10.22 17.44 13.20
C ALA A 27 -9.12 16.46 12.78
N GLN A 28 -9.40 15.63 11.78
CA GLN A 28 -8.42 14.66 11.31
C GLN A 28 -7.22 15.41 10.73
N GLU A 29 -6.04 15.18 11.31
CA GLU A 29 -4.77 15.74 10.86
C GLU A 29 -3.85 14.64 10.28
N ALA A 30 -2.84 15.08 9.54
CA ALA A 30 -1.73 14.26 9.08
C ALA A 30 -0.41 15.03 9.19
N HIS A 31 0.68 14.34 9.51
CA HIS A 31 1.97 14.97 9.77
C HIS A 31 3.09 14.33 8.94
N VAL A 32 3.84 15.17 8.22
CA VAL A 32 5.02 14.78 7.43
C VAL A 32 6.08 15.85 7.63
N ASP A 33 7.22 15.47 8.19
CA ASP A 33 8.30 16.38 8.57
C ASP A 33 7.78 17.58 9.39
N ARG A 34 7.86 18.80 8.82
CA ARG A 34 7.37 20.05 9.41
C ARG A 34 5.96 20.45 8.95
N LEU A 35 5.32 19.64 8.10
CA LEU A 35 4.01 19.90 7.54
C LEU A 35 2.92 19.26 8.40
N THR A 36 1.85 20.00 8.66
CA THR A 36 0.63 19.49 9.29
C THR A 36 -0.54 19.75 8.36
N GLY A 37 -1.10 18.66 7.82
CA GLY A 37 -2.28 18.70 6.96
C GLY A 37 -3.56 18.69 7.77
N ARG A 38 -4.58 19.39 7.27
CA ARG A 38 -5.90 19.50 7.89
C ARG A 38 -6.99 19.05 6.93
N ALA A 39 -7.83 18.11 7.36
CA ALA A 39 -8.91 17.57 6.53
C ALA A 39 -9.85 18.65 5.94
N ALA A 40 -10.12 19.72 6.69
CA ALA A 40 -10.95 20.83 6.20
C ALA A 40 -10.35 21.55 4.98
N ALA A 41 -9.02 21.71 4.93
CA ALA A 41 -8.31 22.28 3.79
C ALA A 41 -8.19 21.26 2.63
N GLY A 42 -8.11 19.96 2.96
CA GLY A 42 -8.03 18.88 1.98
C GLY A 42 -9.33 18.61 1.23
N LYS A 43 -10.48 18.77 1.89
CA LYS A 43 -11.81 18.51 1.31
C LYS A 43 -12.03 19.17 -0.07
N PRO A 44 -11.89 20.48 -0.25
CA PRO A 44 -12.12 21.12 -1.55
C PRO A 44 -11.12 20.64 -2.63
N LEU A 45 -9.90 20.28 -2.24
CA LEU A 45 -8.91 19.70 -3.15
C LEU A 45 -9.35 18.30 -3.59
N TYR A 46 -9.81 17.47 -2.65
CA TYR A 46 -10.28 16.12 -2.94
C TYR A 46 -11.49 16.15 -3.88
N THR A 47 -12.49 16.98 -3.58
CA THR A 47 -13.68 17.14 -4.43
C THR A 47 -13.29 17.53 -5.86
N ARG A 48 -12.32 18.44 -6.01
CA ARG A 48 -11.89 18.92 -7.31
C ARG A 48 -11.05 17.91 -8.11
N TYR A 49 -10.19 17.16 -7.45
CA TYR A 49 -9.11 16.42 -8.12
C TYR A 49 -9.19 14.89 -7.97
N CYS A 50 -9.91 14.39 -6.96
CA CYS A 50 -9.87 12.98 -6.57
C CYS A 50 -11.25 12.31 -6.66
N ALA A 51 -12.33 13.02 -6.32
CA ALA A 51 -13.68 12.46 -6.20
C ALA A 51 -14.20 11.84 -7.51
N GLY A 52 -13.85 12.41 -8.67
CA GLY A 52 -14.25 11.86 -9.97
C GLY A 52 -13.80 10.41 -10.20
N CYS A 53 -12.71 9.97 -9.56
CA CYS A 53 -12.25 8.57 -9.59
C CYS A 53 -12.56 7.84 -8.28
N HIS A 54 -12.24 8.44 -7.13
CA HIS A 54 -12.33 7.76 -5.82
C HIS A 54 -13.71 7.82 -5.16
N GLY A 55 -14.65 8.59 -5.71
CA GLY A 55 -16.00 8.81 -5.15
C GLY A 55 -16.01 9.92 -4.10
N ASP A 56 -17.14 10.60 -3.96
CA ASP A 56 -17.33 11.63 -2.92
C ASP A 56 -17.25 11.04 -1.51
N GLU A 57 -17.63 9.76 -1.36
CA GLU A 57 -17.57 8.98 -0.12
C GLU A 57 -16.25 8.20 0.04
N GLY A 58 -15.31 8.33 -0.91
CA GLY A 58 -14.03 7.62 -0.88
C GLY A 58 -14.15 6.11 -1.08
N ASP A 59 -15.29 5.62 -1.56
CA ASP A 59 -15.68 4.20 -1.69
C ASP A 59 -15.24 3.56 -3.02
N SER A 60 -14.45 4.30 -3.83
CA SER A 60 -14.11 3.94 -5.20
C SER A 60 -15.34 3.80 -6.11
N ARG A 61 -16.34 4.67 -5.95
CA ARG A 61 -17.50 4.78 -6.87
C ARG A 61 -17.64 6.16 -7.49
N GLY A 62 -16.51 6.83 -7.77
CA GLY A 62 -16.52 8.05 -8.56
C GLY A 62 -17.08 7.82 -9.96
N GLU A 63 -17.65 8.86 -10.58
CA GLU A 63 -18.28 8.77 -11.91
C GLU A 63 -17.40 8.03 -12.92
N ASN A 64 -16.09 8.24 -12.87
CA ASN A 64 -15.12 7.69 -13.83
C ASN A 64 -14.69 6.24 -13.54
N THR A 65 -15.05 5.67 -12.39
CA THR A 65 -14.60 4.35 -11.91
C THR A 65 -14.85 3.25 -12.94
N GLN A 66 -15.98 3.29 -13.64
CA GLN A 66 -16.36 2.24 -14.58
C GLN A 66 -15.39 2.11 -15.77
N TRP A 67 -14.70 3.19 -16.15
CA TRP A 67 -13.75 3.22 -17.28
C TRP A 67 -12.28 3.11 -16.84
N ILE A 68 -12.01 2.94 -15.55
CA ILE A 68 -10.66 2.86 -14.99
C ILE A 68 -10.34 1.41 -14.62
N ASP A 69 -9.17 0.94 -15.03
CA ASP A 69 -8.59 -0.37 -14.68
C ASP A 69 -7.06 -0.20 -14.55
N PRO A 70 -6.43 -0.54 -13.40
CA PRO A 70 -7.04 -1.05 -12.15
C PRO A 70 -7.94 -0.04 -11.46
N LYS A 71 -8.97 -0.53 -10.76
CA LYS A 71 -9.92 0.31 -10.03
C LYS A 71 -9.24 1.23 -9.02
N PRO A 72 -9.76 2.47 -8.82
CA PRO A 72 -9.28 3.37 -7.80
C PRO A 72 -9.28 2.74 -6.40
N ARG A 73 -8.47 3.27 -5.49
CA ARG A 73 -8.45 2.78 -4.10
C ARG A 73 -9.72 3.23 -3.38
N ASP A 74 -10.41 2.28 -2.77
CA ASP A 74 -11.40 2.52 -1.73
C ASP A 74 -10.72 2.84 -0.40
N PHE A 75 -10.93 4.07 0.07
CA PHE A 75 -10.38 4.59 1.31
C PHE A 75 -11.19 4.22 2.55
N THR A 76 -12.45 3.79 2.40
CA THR A 76 -13.31 3.38 3.52
C THR A 76 -12.77 2.14 4.23
N LEU A 77 -12.08 1.28 3.48
CA LEU A 77 -11.41 0.07 4.00
C LEU A 77 -10.15 0.37 4.82
N ALA A 78 -9.55 1.56 4.64
CA ALA A 78 -8.24 1.92 5.19
C ALA A 78 -7.16 0.83 4.98
N THR A 79 -7.15 0.25 3.79
CA THR A 79 -6.22 -0.80 3.34
C THR A 79 -5.42 -0.28 2.16
N PHE A 80 -4.09 -0.24 2.27
CA PHE A 80 -3.23 0.41 1.28
C PHE A 80 -2.11 -0.52 0.82
N LYS A 81 -1.82 -0.51 -0.48
CA LYS A 81 -0.76 -1.36 -1.06
C LYS A 81 0.63 -0.89 -0.66
N CYS A 82 0.94 0.39 -0.88
CA CYS A 82 2.27 0.95 -0.66
C CYS A 82 2.42 1.48 0.76
N ARG A 83 3.13 0.74 1.61
CA ARG A 83 3.34 1.07 3.02
C ARG A 83 4.77 0.77 3.43
N SER A 84 5.21 1.36 4.53
CA SER A 84 6.45 0.99 5.22
C SER A 84 6.20 0.12 6.45
N THR A 85 4.94 -0.08 6.82
CA THR A 85 4.52 -0.80 8.02
C THR A 85 4.20 -2.28 7.72
N PRO A 86 4.21 -3.18 8.73
CA PRO A 86 3.89 -4.60 8.56
C PRO A 86 2.53 -4.84 7.89
N SER A 87 2.37 -5.98 7.22
CA SER A 87 1.10 -6.36 6.58
C SER A 87 -0.07 -6.33 7.56
N GLY A 88 -1.22 -5.89 7.08
CA GLY A 88 -2.44 -5.74 7.87
C GLY A 88 -2.46 -4.50 8.75
N THR A 89 -1.37 -3.73 8.89
CA THR A 89 -1.35 -2.49 9.70
C THR A 89 -1.62 -1.24 8.86
N LEU A 90 -2.10 -0.17 9.51
CA LEU A 90 -2.29 1.13 8.87
C LEU A 90 -0.94 1.72 8.39
N PRO A 91 -0.91 2.39 7.22
CA PRO A 91 0.26 3.16 6.79
C PRO A 91 0.56 4.33 7.72
N THR A 92 1.77 4.84 7.61
CA THR A 92 2.12 6.17 8.11
C THR A 92 1.56 7.28 7.21
N ASP A 93 1.46 8.50 7.74
CA ASP A 93 1.12 9.68 6.94
C ASP A 93 2.14 9.92 5.80
N GLN A 94 3.42 9.57 6.03
CA GLN A 94 4.47 9.61 5.02
C GLN A 94 4.19 8.65 3.85
N ASP A 95 3.69 7.45 4.12
CA ASP A 95 3.37 6.47 3.07
C ASP A 95 2.26 6.97 2.15
N LEU A 96 1.21 7.57 2.75
CA LEU A 96 0.10 8.18 2.01
C LEU A 96 0.58 9.41 1.24
N TYR A 97 1.36 10.28 1.86
CA TYR A 97 1.93 11.46 1.22
C TYR A 97 2.79 11.07 0.01
N ASN A 98 3.68 10.09 0.17
CA ASN A 98 4.51 9.56 -0.91
C ASN A 98 3.66 9.00 -2.05
N SER A 99 2.56 8.32 -1.74
CA SER A 99 1.63 7.79 -2.74
C SER A 99 0.94 8.90 -3.54
N VAL A 100 0.43 9.94 -2.88
CA VAL A 100 -0.18 11.11 -3.54
C VAL A 100 0.86 11.86 -4.39
N THR A 101 2.08 12.05 -3.87
CA THR A 101 3.16 12.74 -4.60
C THR A 101 3.58 11.99 -5.86
N ARG A 102 3.83 10.68 -5.74
CA ARG A 102 4.39 9.85 -6.82
C ARG A 102 3.35 9.39 -7.84
N GLY A 103 2.08 9.24 -7.42
CA GLY A 103 1.07 8.50 -8.18
C GLY A 103 1.46 7.04 -8.41
N PHE A 104 0.69 6.34 -9.25
CA PHE A 104 0.93 4.93 -9.57
C PHE A 104 1.04 4.73 -11.08
N VAL A 105 2.18 4.20 -11.53
CA VAL A 105 2.35 3.77 -12.94
C VAL A 105 1.35 2.69 -13.28
N THR A 106 1.06 2.55 -14.57
CA THR A 106 0.11 1.57 -15.12
C THR A 106 -1.28 1.66 -14.46
N THR A 107 -1.64 2.86 -13.98
CA THR A 107 -2.96 3.21 -13.45
C THR A 107 -3.32 4.63 -13.90
N ASN A 108 -4.57 5.04 -13.67
CA ASN A 108 -5.04 6.41 -13.88
C ASN A 108 -4.75 7.36 -12.71
N MET A 109 -3.92 6.97 -11.73
CA MET A 109 -3.55 7.84 -10.60
C MET A 109 -2.24 8.61 -10.90
N PRO A 110 -2.31 9.87 -11.36
CA PRO A 110 -1.14 10.65 -11.73
C PRO A 110 -0.32 11.08 -10.50
N PRO A 111 0.94 11.52 -10.70
CA PRO A 111 1.66 12.24 -9.66
C PRO A 111 1.02 13.61 -9.40
N TRP A 112 0.73 13.94 -8.13
CA TRP A 112 0.18 15.25 -7.75
C TRP A 112 1.28 16.26 -7.38
N VAL A 113 2.39 16.23 -8.12
CA VAL A 113 3.54 17.14 -7.91
C VAL A 113 3.19 18.61 -8.19
N ALA A 114 2.15 18.87 -8.99
CA ALA A 114 1.64 20.21 -9.28
C ALA A 114 0.96 20.88 -8.07
N LEU A 115 0.48 20.10 -7.10
CA LEU A 115 -0.01 20.65 -5.82
C LEU A 115 1.17 21.02 -4.92
N THR A 116 1.00 22.02 -4.06
CA THR A 116 2.03 22.34 -3.05
C THR A 116 2.22 21.17 -2.08
N PRO A 117 3.39 21.03 -1.42
CA PRO A 117 3.57 20.06 -0.35
C PRO A 117 2.49 20.14 0.73
N HIS A 118 2.07 21.35 1.11
CA HIS A 118 1.01 21.55 2.09
C HIS A 118 -0.34 21.00 1.60
N ASN A 119 -0.74 21.32 0.36
CA ASN A 119 -1.97 20.82 -0.23
C ASN A 119 -2.02 19.28 -0.31
N ARG A 120 -0.87 18.64 -0.55
CA ARG A 120 -0.79 17.16 -0.55
C ARG A 120 -0.97 16.57 0.84
N ILE A 121 -0.39 17.17 1.90
CA ILE A 121 -0.62 16.66 3.26
C ILE A 121 -2.06 16.95 3.74
N ASP A 122 -2.68 18.06 3.28
CA ASP A 122 -4.10 18.34 3.52
C ASP A 122 -5.00 17.26 2.89
N LEU A 123 -4.70 16.82 1.66
CA LEU A 123 -5.36 15.67 1.03
C LEU A 123 -5.21 14.39 1.84
N VAL A 124 -4.01 14.10 2.37
CA VAL A 124 -3.78 12.92 3.21
C VAL A 124 -4.64 12.98 4.48
N ALA A 125 -4.70 14.13 5.14
CA ALA A 125 -5.56 14.35 6.30
C ALA A 125 -7.04 14.11 5.96
N TYR A 126 -7.50 14.55 4.79
CA TYR A 126 -8.88 14.31 4.34
C TYR A 126 -9.14 12.84 3.96
N ILE A 127 -8.24 12.16 3.25
CA ILE A 127 -8.38 10.73 2.91
C ILE A 127 -8.59 9.87 4.16
N LYS A 128 -7.93 10.22 5.27
CA LYS A 128 -8.08 9.52 6.55
C LYS A 128 -9.49 9.66 7.15
N THR A 129 -10.31 10.63 6.73
CA THR A 129 -11.68 10.77 7.28
C THR A 129 -12.65 9.70 6.77
N PHE A 130 -12.32 8.99 5.68
CA PHE A 130 -13.23 8.00 5.08
C PHE A 130 -13.35 6.70 5.86
N SER A 131 -12.50 6.45 6.86
CA SER A 131 -12.54 5.21 7.64
C SER A 131 -12.41 5.47 9.13
N ALA A 132 -13.33 4.91 9.91
CA ALA A 132 -13.27 4.94 11.37
C ALA A 132 -12.02 4.21 11.93
N ARG A 133 -11.36 3.37 11.12
CA ARG A 133 -10.14 2.66 11.53
C ARG A 133 -9.01 3.62 11.95
N TRP A 134 -8.97 4.84 11.38
CA TRP A 134 -7.96 5.85 11.70
C TRP A 134 -8.08 6.43 13.11
N SER A 135 -9.24 6.29 13.77
CA SER A 135 -9.44 6.70 15.16
C SER A 135 -9.26 5.56 16.15
N THR A 136 -9.39 4.30 15.71
CA THR A 136 -9.32 3.11 16.57
C THR A 136 -8.00 2.35 16.50
N ALA A 137 -7.24 2.53 15.42
CA ALA A 137 -5.94 1.90 15.22
C ALA A 137 -4.85 2.94 14.98
N LYS A 138 -3.63 2.61 15.41
CA LYS A 138 -2.44 3.40 15.10
C LYS A 138 -1.75 2.84 13.85
N PRO A 139 -1.00 3.68 13.09
CA PRO A 139 -0.04 3.19 12.11
C PRO A 139 0.89 2.14 12.72
N GLY A 140 1.25 1.12 11.94
CA GLY A 140 2.30 0.20 12.34
C GLY A 140 3.65 0.91 12.44
N THR A 141 4.61 0.31 13.14
CA THR A 141 5.99 0.79 13.13
C THR A 141 6.63 0.44 11.78
N PRO A 142 7.24 1.40 11.06
CA PRO A 142 7.94 1.09 9.82
C PRO A 142 8.98 -0.01 9.99
N ILE A 143 9.07 -0.91 9.02
CA ILE A 143 10.07 -1.98 9.03
C ILE A 143 11.48 -1.38 8.94
N ALA A 144 12.43 -1.99 9.66
CA ALA A 144 13.83 -1.68 9.48
C ALA A 144 14.34 -2.35 8.20
N ILE A 145 14.93 -1.56 7.31
CA ILE A 145 15.60 -2.06 6.10
C ILE A 145 17.10 -1.91 6.35
N PRO A 146 17.85 -3.02 6.53
CA PRO A 146 19.29 -2.91 6.75
C PRO A 146 20.00 -2.39 5.49
N PRO A 147 21.24 -1.88 5.62
CA PRO A 147 22.04 -1.46 4.47
C PRO A 147 22.12 -2.57 3.42
N GLU A 148 22.01 -2.18 2.15
CA GLU A 148 22.14 -3.09 1.03
C GLU A 148 23.59 -3.56 0.87
N PRO A 149 23.87 -4.87 0.87
CA PRO A 149 25.20 -5.39 0.54
C PRO A 149 25.47 -5.23 -0.97
N ALA A 150 26.75 -5.16 -1.35
CA ALA A 150 27.12 -5.18 -2.76
C ALA A 150 26.62 -6.48 -3.44
N PRO A 151 26.03 -6.40 -4.65
CA PRO A 151 25.51 -7.59 -5.30
C PRO A 151 26.63 -8.54 -5.69
N THR A 152 26.38 -9.83 -5.50
CA THR A 152 27.30 -10.91 -5.88
C THR A 152 26.54 -11.95 -6.69
N VAL A 153 27.26 -12.75 -7.47
CA VAL A 153 26.62 -13.83 -8.24
C VAL A 153 26.00 -14.88 -7.34
N GLN A 154 26.59 -15.13 -6.16
CA GLN A 154 26.05 -16.08 -5.18
C GLN A 154 24.75 -15.56 -4.57
N GLY A 155 24.69 -14.27 -4.23
CA GLY A 155 23.45 -13.63 -3.76
C GLY A 155 22.35 -13.68 -4.82
N ILE A 156 22.68 -13.42 -6.09
CA ILE A 156 21.72 -13.53 -7.20
C ILE A 156 21.22 -14.98 -7.39
N LEU A 157 22.11 -15.98 -7.32
CA LEU A 157 21.73 -17.39 -7.43
C LEU A 157 20.85 -17.83 -6.27
N HIS A 158 21.15 -17.39 -5.05
CA HIS A 158 20.32 -17.66 -3.88
C HIS A 158 18.96 -16.95 -4.00
N GLY A 159 18.92 -15.68 -4.45
CA GLY A 159 17.68 -14.97 -4.74
C GLY A 159 16.80 -15.68 -5.77
N ARG A 160 17.42 -16.29 -6.79
CA ARG A 160 16.73 -17.13 -7.77
C ARG A 160 16.12 -18.38 -7.15
N GLU A 161 16.85 -19.05 -6.25
CA GLU A 161 16.35 -20.20 -5.50
C GLU A 161 15.17 -19.78 -4.61
N LEU A 162 15.26 -18.64 -3.92
CA LEU A 162 14.18 -18.09 -3.11
C LEU A 162 12.92 -17.83 -3.96
N PHE A 163 13.08 -17.25 -5.15
CA PHE A 163 11.97 -17.01 -6.07
C PHE A 163 11.26 -18.31 -6.51
N GLN A 164 12.03 -19.40 -6.69
CA GLN A 164 11.49 -20.74 -6.94
C GLN A 164 10.78 -21.31 -5.71
N ARG A 165 11.47 -21.34 -4.56
CA ARG A 165 11.05 -22.01 -3.32
C ARG A 165 9.84 -21.34 -2.68
N LEU A 166 9.78 -20.02 -2.72
CA LEU A 166 8.63 -19.22 -2.25
C LEU A 166 7.52 -19.14 -3.30
N GLU A 167 7.67 -19.86 -4.43
CA GLU A 167 6.69 -19.99 -5.49
C GLU A 167 6.23 -18.65 -6.10
N CYS A 168 7.09 -17.63 -6.07
CA CYS A 168 6.81 -16.32 -6.65
C CYS A 168 6.41 -16.44 -8.14
N TRP A 169 7.01 -17.41 -8.83
CA TRP A 169 6.74 -17.74 -10.23
C TRP A 169 5.29 -18.19 -10.51
N LYS A 170 4.53 -18.70 -9.53
CA LYS A 170 3.12 -19.09 -9.74
C LYS A 170 2.26 -17.90 -10.16
N CYS A 171 2.57 -16.73 -9.64
CA CYS A 171 1.91 -15.48 -10.00
C CYS A 171 2.74 -14.69 -11.01
N HIS A 172 4.02 -14.47 -10.73
CA HIS A 172 4.87 -13.61 -11.56
C HIS A 172 5.40 -14.27 -12.83
N GLY A 173 5.27 -15.59 -12.99
CA GLY A 173 5.88 -16.33 -14.10
C GLY A 173 7.37 -16.59 -13.88
N ALA A 174 7.92 -17.54 -14.63
CA ALA A 174 9.33 -17.94 -14.51
C ALA A 174 10.30 -16.79 -14.87
N ALA A 175 9.90 -15.94 -15.81
CA ALA A 175 10.67 -14.77 -16.24
C ALA A 175 10.24 -13.47 -15.54
N GLY A 176 9.25 -13.50 -14.65
CA GLY A 176 8.76 -12.31 -13.95
C GLY A 176 7.83 -11.42 -14.80
N HIS A 177 7.17 -11.94 -15.84
CA HIS A 177 6.31 -11.13 -16.70
C HIS A 177 4.87 -10.95 -16.19
N GLY A 178 4.56 -11.48 -15.01
CA GLY A 178 3.19 -11.49 -14.48
C GLY A 178 2.26 -12.44 -15.25
N ASP A 179 2.84 -13.48 -15.86
CA ASP A 179 2.17 -14.49 -16.70
C ASP A 179 2.22 -15.90 -16.09
N GLY A 180 2.44 -16.00 -14.77
CA GLY A 180 2.41 -17.26 -14.05
C GLY A 180 1.05 -17.97 -14.16
N PRO A 181 0.99 -19.29 -13.90
CA PRO A 181 -0.24 -20.09 -14.04
C PRO A 181 -1.43 -19.54 -13.25
N SER A 182 -1.20 -18.85 -12.13
CA SER A 182 -2.24 -18.24 -11.30
C SER A 182 -2.59 -16.80 -11.72
N ALA A 183 -1.79 -16.15 -12.57
CA ALA A 183 -1.88 -14.70 -12.82
C ALA A 183 -3.25 -14.24 -13.32
N LYS A 184 -3.90 -15.05 -14.17
CA LYS A 184 -5.20 -14.70 -14.80
C LYS A 184 -6.39 -14.79 -13.85
N THR A 185 -6.24 -15.47 -12.72
CA THR A 185 -7.33 -15.72 -11.75
C THR A 185 -7.16 -14.91 -10.47
N LEU A 186 -6.14 -14.06 -10.38
CA LEU A 186 -5.92 -13.22 -9.20
C LEU A 186 -6.94 -12.09 -9.16
N THR A 187 -7.59 -11.94 -8.01
CA THR A 187 -8.44 -10.81 -7.68
C THR A 187 -7.92 -10.10 -6.44
N ASP A 188 -8.28 -8.83 -6.30
CA ASP A 188 -8.02 -8.07 -5.08
C ASP A 188 -9.12 -8.33 -4.03
N ASN A 189 -9.07 -7.64 -2.89
CA ASN A 189 -10.01 -7.85 -1.80
C ASN A 189 -11.46 -7.36 -2.08
N LYS A 190 -11.74 -6.90 -3.29
CA LYS A 190 -13.06 -6.55 -3.81
C LYS A 190 -13.48 -7.41 -5.01
N ASP A 191 -12.76 -8.50 -5.25
CA ASP A 191 -12.95 -9.40 -6.39
C ASP A 191 -12.65 -8.75 -7.77
N ASP A 192 -12.00 -7.58 -7.78
CA ASP A 192 -11.54 -6.95 -9.01
C ASP A 192 -10.27 -7.65 -9.53
N PRO A 193 -10.14 -7.93 -10.84
CA PRO A 193 -8.93 -8.54 -11.39
C PRO A 193 -7.67 -7.73 -11.07
N ILE A 194 -6.60 -8.41 -10.67
CA ILE A 194 -5.30 -7.78 -10.42
C ILE A 194 -4.18 -8.54 -11.13
N ARG A 195 -3.27 -7.80 -11.75
CA ARG A 195 -2.12 -8.38 -12.45
C ARG A 195 -0.84 -8.16 -11.65
N PRO A 196 0.02 -9.19 -11.51
CA PRO A 196 1.35 -9.02 -10.97
C PRO A 196 2.18 -8.07 -11.85
N TYR A 197 3.17 -7.42 -11.24
CA TYR A 197 4.08 -6.55 -11.97
C TYR A 197 4.90 -7.33 -13.00
N ASP A 198 4.98 -6.80 -14.21
CA ASP A 198 5.81 -7.30 -15.31
C ASP A 198 7.18 -6.62 -15.26
N PHE A 199 8.19 -7.39 -14.85
CA PHE A 199 9.58 -6.94 -14.75
C PHE A 199 10.19 -6.58 -16.11
N GLN A 200 9.69 -7.14 -17.22
CA GLN A 200 10.18 -6.87 -18.57
C GLN A 200 9.80 -5.48 -19.09
N THR A 201 8.83 -4.81 -18.47
CA THR A 201 8.44 -3.45 -18.89
C THR A 201 9.56 -2.42 -18.67
N GLY A 202 10.51 -2.69 -17.76
CA GLY A 202 11.55 -1.73 -17.38
C GLY A 202 11.02 -0.44 -16.75
N THR A 203 9.73 -0.40 -16.40
CA THR A 203 9.11 0.75 -15.73
C THR A 203 9.45 0.78 -14.25
N ARG A 204 9.16 1.87 -13.54
CA ARG A 204 9.24 1.86 -12.07
C ARG A 204 8.19 0.92 -11.46
N PHE A 205 8.38 0.52 -10.21
CA PHE A 205 7.37 -0.21 -9.46
C PHE A 205 6.20 0.71 -9.05
N MET A 206 5.08 0.08 -8.67
CA MET A 206 3.93 0.81 -8.09
C MET A 206 4.35 1.61 -6.85
N CYS A 207 5.12 0.98 -5.95
CA CYS A 207 5.50 1.53 -4.65
C CYS A 207 6.93 2.09 -4.58
N GLY A 208 7.54 2.47 -5.71
CA GLY A 208 8.87 3.09 -5.73
C GLY A 208 9.70 2.73 -6.94
N THR A 209 11.01 2.95 -6.86
CA THR A 209 11.98 2.75 -7.95
C THR A 209 13.26 2.06 -7.51
N THR A 210 13.60 2.12 -6.22
CA THR A 210 14.90 1.71 -5.67
C THR A 210 14.92 0.25 -5.21
N ASN A 211 16.12 -0.27 -4.92
CA ASN A 211 16.29 -1.61 -4.34
C ASN A 211 15.65 -1.71 -2.94
N GLN A 212 15.72 -0.63 -2.15
CA GLN A 212 15.00 -0.54 -0.87
C GLN A 212 13.48 -0.56 -1.05
N ASP A 213 12.95 -0.01 -2.15
CA ASP A 213 11.51 -0.10 -2.44
C ASP A 213 11.10 -1.53 -2.79
N LEU A 214 11.89 -2.26 -3.58
CA LEU A 214 11.65 -3.68 -3.85
C LEU A 214 11.66 -4.49 -2.56
N TYR A 215 12.71 -4.31 -1.75
CA TYR A 215 12.84 -4.94 -0.44
C TYR A 215 11.56 -4.72 0.37
N ARG A 216 11.12 -3.46 0.48
CA ARG A 216 9.92 -3.10 1.23
C ARG A 216 8.67 -3.77 0.67
N ILE A 217 8.46 -3.77 -0.65
CA ILE A 217 7.25 -4.26 -1.30
C ILE A 217 6.90 -5.69 -0.88
N PHE A 218 7.85 -6.63 -0.95
CA PHE A 218 7.56 -8.03 -0.58
C PHE A 218 7.71 -8.27 0.93
N MET A 219 8.50 -7.47 1.65
CA MET A 219 8.60 -7.60 3.11
C MET A 219 7.36 -7.05 3.83
N THR A 220 6.69 -6.02 3.32
CA THR A 220 5.43 -5.50 3.90
C THR A 220 4.20 -6.17 3.30
N GLY A 221 4.33 -6.82 2.14
CA GLY A 221 3.20 -7.23 1.32
C GLY A 221 2.42 -6.05 0.75
N LEU A 222 1.45 -6.34 -0.11
CA LEU A 222 0.57 -5.34 -0.72
C LEU A 222 -0.86 -5.58 -0.24
N ASP A 223 -1.22 -5.03 0.93
CA ASP A 223 -2.53 -5.27 1.52
C ASP A 223 -3.68 -4.98 0.54
N GLY A 224 -4.68 -5.84 0.60
CA GLY A 224 -5.80 -5.84 -0.34
C GLY A 224 -5.49 -6.54 -1.66
N SER A 225 -4.29 -7.10 -1.85
CA SER A 225 -3.99 -7.99 -2.97
C SER A 225 -3.54 -9.38 -2.50
N PRO A 226 -3.42 -10.36 -3.43
CA PRO A 226 -2.88 -11.68 -3.14
C PRO A 226 -1.36 -11.71 -2.87
N MET A 227 -0.64 -10.58 -2.90
CA MET A 227 0.81 -10.53 -2.65
C MET A 227 1.08 -10.39 -1.14
N PRO A 228 1.46 -11.47 -0.44
CA PRO A 228 1.61 -11.46 1.01
C PRO A 228 2.89 -10.75 1.44
N SER A 229 3.03 -10.57 2.75
CA SER A 229 4.34 -10.28 3.35
C SER A 229 5.17 -11.56 3.42
N PHE A 230 6.48 -11.41 3.18
CA PHE A 230 7.48 -12.45 3.35
C PHE A 230 8.37 -12.23 4.58
N ALA A 231 7.99 -11.33 5.49
CA ALA A 231 8.80 -10.96 6.65
C ALA A 231 9.05 -12.11 7.62
N ASP A 232 8.13 -13.08 7.70
CA ASP A 232 8.25 -14.24 8.58
C ASP A 232 9.03 -15.40 7.90
N GLN A 233 9.23 -15.33 6.58
CA GLN A 233 9.85 -16.37 5.76
C GLN A 233 11.27 -16.03 5.32
N LEU A 234 11.64 -14.74 5.33
CA LEU A 234 12.92 -14.25 4.84
C LEU A 234 13.71 -13.51 5.91
N GLN A 235 14.95 -13.94 6.11
CA GLN A 235 15.94 -13.16 6.85
C GLN A 235 16.39 -11.95 6.03
N PRO A 236 16.88 -10.86 6.67
CA PRO A 236 17.17 -9.63 5.94
C PRO A 236 18.20 -9.76 4.81
N ALA A 237 19.23 -10.61 4.96
CA ALA A 237 20.19 -10.90 3.90
C ALA A 237 19.55 -11.64 2.72
N GLN A 238 18.63 -12.58 2.99
CA GLN A 238 17.90 -13.34 1.96
C GLN A 238 16.96 -12.42 1.16
N ALA A 239 16.35 -11.44 1.83
CA ALA A 239 15.56 -10.43 1.14
C ALA A 239 16.42 -9.58 0.18
N TRP A 240 17.66 -9.23 0.55
CA TRP A 240 18.58 -8.55 -0.38
C TRP A 240 18.99 -9.43 -1.57
N ASP A 241 19.29 -10.71 -1.32
CA ASP A 241 19.56 -11.68 -2.38
C ASP A 241 18.40 -11.76 -3.38
N LEU A 242 17.16 -11.81 -2.88
CA LEU A 242 15.96 -11.80 -3.71
C LEU A 242 15.83 -10.49 -4.51
N VAL A 243 16.07 -9.33 -3.90
CA VAL A 243 16.09 -8.03 -4.61
C VAL A 243 17.09 -8.07 -5.77
N HIS A 244 18.31 -8.57 -5.52
CA HIS A 244 19.35 -8.63 -6.53
C HIS A 244 18.95 -9.54 -7.69
N PHE A 245 18.33 -10.69 -7.40
CA PHE A 245 17.77 -11.55 -8.43
C PHE A 245 16.65 -10.85 -9.22
N LEU A 246 15.68 -10.21 -8.56
CA LEU A 246 14.57 -9.53 -9.24
C LEU A 246 15.04 -8.43 -10.20
N ARG A 247 16.16 -7.75 -9.89
CA ARG A 247 16.78 -6.78 -10.81
C ARG A 247 17.32 -7.41 -12.08
N THR A 248 17.70 -8.68 -12.06
CA THR A 248 18.14 -9.40 -13.26
C THR A 248 17.00 -9.67 -14.24
N LEU A 249 15.75 -9.64 -13.78
CA LEU A 249 14.54 -9.85 -14.60
C LEU A 249 14.09 -8.58 -15.34
N GLN A 250 14.69 -7.42 -15.04
CA GLN A 250 14.34 -6.17 -15.71
C GLN A 250 15.31 -5.88 -16.88
N PRO A 251 14.85 -5.21 -17.95
CA PRO A 251 15.72 -4.78 -19.05
C PRO A 251 16.51 -3.51 -18.69
N LEU A 252 16.95 -3.38 -17.43
CA LEU A 252 17.66 -2.21 -16.93
C LEU A 252 19.17 -2.48 -16.85
N LYS A 253 19.97 -1.42 -17.03
CA LYS A 253 21.42 -1.48 -16.83
C LYS A 253 21.73 -1.30 -15.34
N THR A 254 21.74 -2.40 -14.60
CA THR A 254 22.10 -2.42 -13.18
C THR A 254 23.37 -3.23 -12.93
N PRO A 255 24.04 -3.05 -11.78
CA PRO A 255 25.16 -3.91 -11.37
C PRO A 255 24.78 -5.39 -11.35
N GLU A 256 23.58 -5.73 -10.83
CA GLU A 256 23.06 -7.09 -10.74
C GLU A 256 22.87 -7.71 -12.11
N ALA A 257 22.22 -7.00 -13.03
CA ALA A 257 22.02 -7.47 -14.40
C ALA A 257 23.35 -7.65 -15.15
N THR A 258 24.36 -6.83 -14.84
CA THR A 258 25.71 -6.94 -15.43
C THR A 258 26.45 -8.18 -14.93
N ILE A 259 26.46 -8.39 -13.61
CA ILE A 259 27.05 -9.58 -12.97
C ILE A 259 26.35 -10.84 -13.49
N TRP A 260 25.01 -10.84 -13.50
CA TRP A 260 24.21 -11.96 -13.95
C TRP A 260 24.49 -12.32 -15.40
N ARG A 261 24.47 -11.34 -16.32
CA ARG A 261 24.73 -11.60 -17.74
C ARG A 261 26.12 -12.19 -17.96
N ALA A 262 27.14 -11.66 -17.29
CA ALA A 262 28.51 -12.16 -17.41
C ALA A 262 28.63 -13.62 -16.95
N TRP A 263 27.98 -13.99 -15.86
CA TRP A 263 27.99 -15.36 -15.34
C TRP A 263 27.11 -16.31 -16.16
N PHE A 264 25.92 -15.85 -16.59
CA PHE A 264 24.94 -16.65 -17.32
C PHE A 264 25.44 -17.08 -18.70
N THR A 265 26.25 -16.26 -19.37
CA THR A 265 26.86 -16.64 -20.66
C THR A 265 27.73 -17.90 -20.57
N THR A 266 28.37 -18.14 -19.43
CA THR A 266 29.26 -19.29 -19.23
C THR A 266 28.57 -20.47 -18.54
N HIS A 267 27.67 -20.22 -17.59
CA HIS A 267 27.08 -21.26 -16.72
C HIS A 267 25.57 -21.45 -16.90
N GLY A 268 24.90 -20.65 -17.73
CA GLY A 268 23.43 -20.63 -17.81
C GLY A 268 22.79 -21.98 -18.19
N ARG A 269 23.54 -22.86 -18.89
CA ARG A 269 23.12 -24.21 -19.24
C ARG A 269 23.04 -25.17 -18.05
N GLU A 270 23.65 -24.82 -16.92
CA GLU A 270 23.66 -25.63 -15.69
C GLU A 270 22.42 -25.36 -14.82
N LEU A 271 21.68 -24.29 -15.09
CA LEU A 271 20.53 -23.89 -14.28
C LEU A 271 19.28 -24.71 -14.63
N LYS A 272 18.68 -25.33 -13.62
CA LYS A 272 17.32 -25.85 -13.70
C LYS A 272 16.33 -24.71 -13.99
N PRO A 273 15.30 -24.90 -14.83
CA PRO A 273 14.29 -23.87 -15.09
C PRO A 273 13.55 -23.46 -13.81
N ILE A 274 13.03 -22.23 -13.77
CA ILE A 274 12.07 -21.81 -12.73
C ILE A 274 10.69 -22.29 -13.17
N GLY A 275 9.89 -22.82 -12.25
CA GLY A 275 8.57 -23.34 -12.53
C GLY A 275 8.34 -24.74 -11.94
N GLN A 276 7.29 -25.40 -12.40
CA GLN A 276 6.91 -26.76 -11.95
C GLN A 276 8.02 -27.78 -12.17
N GLU A 277 8.76 -27.68 -13.28
CA GLU A 277 9.85 -28.58 -13.63
C GLU A 277 11.13 -28.34 -12.79
N GLY A 278 11.24 -27.19 -12.13
CA GLY A 278 12.39 -26.79 -11.31
C GLY A 278 12.30 -27.17 -9.84
N GLY A 279 11.11 -27.55 -9.34
CA GLY A 279 10.82 -27.76 -7.92
C GLY A 279 11.15 -29.15 -7.36
N GLY A 280 11.79 -30.02 -8.15
CA GLY A 280 12.19 -31.36 -7.70
C GLY A 280 13.50 -31.36 -6.93
N GLN A 281 13.42 -31.33 -5.60
CA GLN A 281 14.27 -32.04 -4.65
C GLN A 281 13.63 -32.03 -3.26
#